data_AF-A0A7Y7AG44-F1
#
_entry.id   AF-A0A7Y7AG44-F1
#
_cell.length_a   1.000
_cell.length_b   1.000
_cell.length_c   1.000
_cell.angle_alpha   90.00
_cell.angle_beta   90.00
_cell.angle_gamma   90.00
#
_symmetry.space_group_name_H-M   'P 1'
#
loop_
_entity.id
_entity.type
_entity.pdbx_description
1 polymer ?
#
loop_
_entity_poly.entity_id
_entity_poly.type
_entity_poly.pdbx_seq_one_letter_code
_entity_poly.pdbx_strand_id
1 'polypeptide(L)'
;MKIIESFLEKAWGDSIDNPSLQDIKTTISETQKMDFEHGAFWVGIFGENGEEEVLEVDKNLEMTLILVSNNPVELKKTAPSWSSIERTYEKFLSGDTEAIKDWIRNE
;
A
#
# COMPACT_ATOMS: atom_id res chain seq x y z
N MET A 1 7.63 5.48 -11.43
CA MET A 1 8.85 5.42 -10.61
C MET A 1 9.58 4.11 -10.87
N LYS A 2 10.92 4.09 -10.89
CA LYS A 2 11.68 2.83 -10.94
C LYS A 2 12.02 2.41 -9.51
N ILE A 3 11.49 1.25 -9.11
CA ILE A 3 11.63 0.70 -7.76
C ILE A 3 12.95 -0.07 -7.66
N ILE A 4 13.69 0.15 -6.57
CA ILE A 4 14.94 -0.56 -6.26
C ILE A 4 14.80 -1.50 -5.07
N GLU A 5 13.88 -1.22 -4.15
CA GLU A 5 13.59 -2.00 -2.96
C GLU A 5 12.12 -1.78 -2.56
N SER A 6 11.53 -2.79 -1.94
CA SER A 6 10.22 -2.67 -1.32
C SER A 6 10.13 -3.52 -0.07
N PHE A 7 9.14 -3.23 0.78
CA PHE A 7 8.83 -4.04 1.96
C PHE A 7 7.32 -4.10 2.18
N LEU A 8 6.87 -5.13 2.89
CA LEU A 8 5.52 -5.23 3.42
C LEU A 8 5.62 -5.42 4.93
N GLU A 9 4.79 -4.70 5.66
CA GLU A 9 4.67 -4.78 7.12
C GLU A 9 3.21 -4.98 7.48
N LYS A 10 2.95 -5.89 8.41
CA LYS A 10 1.61 -6.21 8.90
C LYS A 10 1.47 -5.63 10.31
N ALA A 11 0.31 -5.06 10.63
CA ALA A 11 0.07 -4.46 11.94
C ALA A 11 0.20 -5.47 13.12
N TRP A 12 0.18 -6.77 12.82
CA TRP A 12 0.41 -7.86 13.78
C TRP A 12 1.86 -8.36 13.86
N GLY A 13 2.82 -7.66 13.25
CA GLY A 13 4.26 -7.80 13.54
C GLY A 13 5.06 -8.68 12.57
N ASP A 14 4.46 -9.13 11.46
CA ASP A 14 5.21 -9.82 10.40
C ASP A 14 5.68 -8.81 9.34
N SER A 15 6.90 -9.02 8.82
CA SER A 15 7.45 -8.25 7.71
C SER A 15 7.97 -9.14 6.58
N ILE A 16 7.96 -8.62 5.36
CA ILE A 16 8.47 -9.29 4.15
C ILE A 16 9.28 -8.29 3.34
N ASP A 17 10.56 -8.61 3.09
CA ASP A 17 11.40 -7.85 2.17
C ASP A 17 11.06 -8.21 0.71
N ASN A 18 11.00 -7.19 -0.14
CA ASN A 18 10.69 -7.29 -1.57
C ASN A 18 9.48 -8.19 -1.88
N PRO A 19 8.29 -7.87 -1.30
CA PRO A 19 7.10 -8.70 -1.43
C PRO A 19 6.67 -8.87 -2.89
N SER A 20 6.29 -10.08 -3.24
CA SER A 20 5.58 -10.34 -4.49
C SER A 20 4.11 -9.93 -4.39
N LEU A 21 3.43 -9.83 -5.53
CA LEU A 21 1.98 -9.64 -5.54
C LEU A 21 1.24 -10.78 -4.80
N GLN A 22 1.78 -12.00 -4.80
CA GLN A 22 1.16 -13.13 -4.08
C GLN A 22 1.27 -12.96 -2.56
N ASP A 23 2.34 -12.37 -2.06
CA ASP A 23 2.51 -12.06 -0.63
C ASP A 23 1.49 -11.01 -0.18
N ILE A 24 1.25 -10.00 -1.03
CA ILE A 24 0.20 -9.00 -0.81
C ILE A 24 -1.18 -9.64 -0.79
N LYS A 25 -1.52 -10.50 -1.76
CA LYS A 25 -2.82 -11.20 -1.79
C LYS A 25 -3.06 -12.05 -0.54
N THR A 26 -2.00 -12.69 -0.05
CA THR A 26 -2.03 -13.46 1.20
C THR A 26 -2.29 -12.54 2.38
N THR A 27 -1.55 -11.43 2.47
CA THR A 27 -1.71 -10.42 3.53
C THR A 27 -3.10 -9.77 3.51
N ILE A 28 -3.67 -9.48 2.34
CA ILE A 28 -5.06 -9.01 2.19
C ILE A 28 -6.04 -10.03 2.78
N SER A 29 -5.84 -11.31 2.50
CA SER A 29 -6.70 -12.39 3.00
C SER A 29 -6.58 -12.57 4.51
N GLU A 30 -5.40 -12.32 5.08
CA GLU A 30 -5.15 -12.33 6.53
C GLU A 30 -5.81 -11.12 7.20
N THR A 31 -5.62 -9.92 6.65
CA THR A 31 -6.19 -8.65 7.12
C THR A 31 -7.72 -8.74 7.25
N GLN A 32 -8.40 -9.38 6.28
CA GLN A 32 -9.84 -9.60 6.33
C GLN A 32 -10.31 -10.44 7.53
N LYS A 33 -9.44 -11.30 8.07
CA LYS A 33 -9.72 -12.20 9.20
C LYS A 33 -9.33 -11.61 10.56
N MET A 34 -8.52 -10.56 10.58
CA MET A 34 -8.13 -9.84 11.80
C MET A 34 -9.33 -9.11 12.43
N ASP A 35 -9.23 -8.68 13.69
CA ASP A 35 -10.21 -7.71 14.21
C ASP A 35 -10.01 -6.33 13.55
N PHE A 36 -10.88 -5.37 13.87
CA PHE A 36 -10.78 -4.02 13.31
C PHE A 36 -9.60 -3.22 13.87
N GLU A 37 -9.10 -3.55 15.06
CA GLU A 37 -8.01 -2.82 15.72
C GLU A 37 -6.64 -3.20 15.11
N HIS A 38 -6.48 -4.46 14.71
CA HIS A 38 -5.21 -5.01 14.21
C HIS A 38 -5.24 -5.35 12.71
N GLY A 39 -6.34 -5.06 12.03
CA GLY A 39 -6.53 -5.37 10.62
C GLY A 39 -5.96 -4.30 9.70
N ALA A 40 -4.65 -4.08 9.72
CA ALA A 40 -3.98 -3.17 8.78
C ALA A 40 -2.65 -3.73 8.29
N PHE A 41 -2.22 -3.31 7.11
CA PHE A 41 -0.88 -3.56 6.57
C PHE A 41 -0.47 -2.44 5.63
N TRP A 42 0.82 -2.31 5.39
CA TRP A 42 1.37 -1.34 4.45
C TRP A 42 2.50 -1.93 3.63
N VAL A 43 2.68 -1.39 2.43
CA VAL A 43 3.82 -1.67 1.55
C VAL A 43 4.56 -0.37 1.33
N GLY A 44 5.88 -0.38 1.56
CA GLY A 44 6.76 0.70 1.17
C GLY A 44 7.54 0.36 -0.09
N ILE A 45 7.80 1.36 -0.93
CA ILE A 45 8.65 1.26 -2.10
C ILE A 45 9.69 2.38 -2.09
N PHE A 46 10.92 2.04 -2.45
CA PHE A 46 12.02 2.98 -2.59
C PHE A 46 12.38 3.15 -4.06
N GLY A 47 12.41 4.40 -4.51
CA GLY A 47 12.76 4.82 -5.86
C GLY A 47 14.27 5.00 -6.04
N GLU A 48 14.72 4.88 -7.29
CA GLU A 48 16.14 5.08 -7.65
C GLU A 48 16.68 6.49 -7.32
N ASN A 49 15.83 7.52 -7.19
CA ASN A 49 16.26 8.87 -6.84
C ASN A 49 16.05 9.19 -5.35
N GLY A 50 15.86 8.16 -4.51
CA GLY A 50 15.64 8.31 -3.07
C GLY A 50 14.22 8.73 -2.70
N GLU A 51 13.26 8.60 -3.62
CA GLU A 51 11.84 8.70 -3.29
C GLU A 51 11.42 7.53 -2.40
N GLU A 52 10.61 7.79 -1.39
CA GLU A 52 9.96 6.75 -0.60
C GLU A 52 8.45 7.03 -0.62
N GLU A 53 7.69 6.01 -0.97
CA GLU A 53 6.24 6.05 -0.92
C GLU A 53 5.75 4.83 -0.14
N VAL A 54 4.71 5.03 0.68
CA VAL A 54 4.07 3.95 1.46
C VAL A 54 2.59 3.92 1.10
N LEU A 55 2.07 2.74 0.81
CA LEU A 55 0.65 2.50 0.62
C LEU A 55 0.16 1.61 1.75
N GLU A 56 -0.72 2.17 2.58
CA GLU A 56 -1.35 1.51 3.72
C GLU A 56 -2.80 1.19 3.40
N VAL A 57 -3.31 0.10 3.96
CA VAL A 57 -4.74 -0.19 3.97
C VAL A 57 -5.19 -0.81 5.29
N ASP A 58 -6.36 -0.38 5.76
CA ASP A 58 -7.02 -0.95 6.93
C ASP A 58 -8.18 -1.89 6.54
N LYS A 59 -8.75 -2.56 7.54
CA LYS A 59 -9.87 -3.49 7.37
C LYS A 59 -11.16 -2.80 6.89
N ASN A 60 -11.26 -1.48 7.06
CA ASN A 60 -12.39 -0.66 6.59
C ASN A 60 -12.24 -0.25 5.13
N LEU A 61 -11.23 -0.76 4.42
CA LEU A 61 -10.89 -0.41 3.04
C LEU A 61 -10.38 1.03 2.89
N GLU A 62 -10.00 1.71 3.98
CA GLU A 62 -9.34 3.01 3.88
C GLU A 62 -7.92 2.79 3.39
N MET A 63 -7.61 3.33 2.20
CA MET A 63 -6.26 3.35 1.66
C MET A 63 -5.63 4.72 1.92
N THR A 64 -4.39 4.72 2.42
CA THR A 64 -3.58 5.91 2.61
C THR A 64 -2.28 5.78 1.81
N LEU A 65 -2.08 6.66 0.83
CA LEU A 65 -0.80 6.83 0.15
C LEU A 65 -0.02 7.95 0.84
N ILE A 66 1.16 7.62 1.35
CA ILE A 66 2.07 8.52 2.04
C ILE A 66 3.27 8.79 1.12
N LEU A 67 3.44 10.04 0.73
CA LEU A 67 4.61 10.51 -0.03
C LEU A 67 5.67 10.97 0.98
N VAL A 68 6.63 10.10 1.26
CA VAL A 68 7.63 10.33 2.31
C VAL A 68 8.66 11.33 1.80
N SER A 69 8.74 12.46 2.49
CA SER A 69 9.71 13.53 2.22
C SER A 69 9.90 14.35 3.50
N ASN A 70 10.70 15.42 3.42
CA ASN A 70 10.82 16.37 4.53
C ASN A 70 9.47 17.01 4.95
N ASN A 71 8.47 17.01 4.06
CA ASN A 71 7.10 17.39 4.36
C ASN A 71 6.16 16.29 3.81
N PRO A 72 5.83 15.26 4.61
CA PRO A 72 5.02 14.14 4.15
C PRO A 72 3.64 14.61 3.68
N VAL A 73 3.17 14.03 2.57
CA VAL A 73 1.82 14.25 2.05
C VAL A 73 1.04 12.95 2.11
N GLU A 74 -0.12 12.98 2.73
CA GLU A 74 -1.05 11.85 2.78
C GLU A 74 -2.21 12.08 1.82
N LEU A 75 -2.51 11.07 1.00
CA LEU A 75 -3.69 11.02 0.15
C LEU A 75 -4.54 9.81 0.57
N LYS A 76 -5.81 10.04 0.90
CA LYS A 76 -6.70 9.00 1.44
C LYS A 76 -7.91 8.76 0.55
N LYS A 77 -8.33 7.51 0.40
CA LYS A 77 -9.60 7.12 -0.23
C LYS A 77 -10.09 5.81 0.35
N THR A 78 -11.38 5.73 0.64
CA THR A 78 -12.04 4.44 0.89
C THR A 78 -12.21 3.69 -0.43
N ALA A 79 -11.54 2.55 -0.57
CA ALA A 79 -11.65 1.71 -1.74
C ALA A 79 -13.04 1.03 -1.79
N PRO A 80 -13.63 0.83 -2.98
CA PRO A 80 -14.94 0.20 -3.10
C PRO A 80 -14.94 -1.32 -2.80
N SER A 81 -13.77 -1.97 -2.80
CA SER A 81 -13.62 -3.41 -2.58
C SER A 81 -12.18 -3.84 -2.30
N TRP A 82 -12.01 -5.05 -1.76
CA TRP A 82 -10.70 -5.72 -1.70
C TRP A 82 -10.06 -5.95 -3.08
N SER A 83 -10.88 -6.21 -4.12
CA SER A 83 -10.34 -6.36 -5.48
C SER A 83 -9.83 -5.05 -6.07
N SER A 84 -10.34 -3.88 -5.66
CA SER A 84 -9.70 -2.60 -6.00
C SER A 84 -8.37 -2.44 -5.28
N ILE A 85 -8.30 -2.80 -3.99
CA ILE A 85 -7.05 -2.73 -3.20
C ILE A 85 -5.95 -3.58 -3.84
N GLU A 86 -6.26 -4.83 -4.22
CA GLU A 86 -5.31 -5.72 -4.90
C GLU A 86 -4.75 -5.10 -6.19
N ARG A 87 -5.63 -4.53 -7.03
CA ARG A 87 -5.23 -3.85 -8.28
C ARG A 87 -4.39 -2.59 -8.01
N THR A 88 -4.70 -1.85 -6.95
CA THR A 88 -3.91 -0.68 -6.55
C THR A 88 -2.51 -1.10 -6.10
N TYR A 89 -2.36 -2.19 -5.34
CA TYR A 89 -1.04 -2.71 -4.97
C TYR A 89 -0.25 -3.28 -6.16
N GLU A 90 -0.90 -3.89 -7.14
CA GLU A 90 -0.25 -4.30 -8.39
C GLU A 90 0.36 -3.09 -9.12
N LYS A 91 -0.38 -1.98 -9.20
CA LYS A 91 0.14 -0.71 -9.73
C LYS A 91 1.28 -0.16 -8.87
N PHE A 92 1.15 -0.25 -7.56
CA PHE A 92 2.14 0.26 -6.63
C PHE A 92 3.48 -0.47 -6.78
N LEU A 93 3.46 -1.80 -6.81
CA LEU A 93 4.65 -2.63 -7.03
C LEU A 93 5.27 -2.48 -8.44
N SER A 94 4.53 -1.97 -9.41
CA SER A 94 5.08 -1.62 -10.73
C SER A 94 5.60 -0.19 -10.83
N GLY A 95 5.45 0.60 -9.76
CA GLY A 95 5.88 1.99 -9.69
C GLY A 95 4.97 2.97 -10.44
N ASP A 96 3.76 2.55 -10.81
CA ASP A 96 2.73 3.39 -11.44
C ASP A 96 1.98 4.23 -10.38
N THR A 97 2.73 5.01 -9.61
CA THR A 97 2.21 5.75 -8.45
C THR A 97 1.40 6.98 -8.84
N GLU A 98 1.64 7.55 -10.02
CA GLU A 98 0.82 8.63 -10.57
C GLU A 98 -0.62 8.17 -10.85
N ALA A 99 -0.82 6.96 -11.39
CA ALA A 99 -2.18 6.42 -11.57
C ALA A 99 -2.92 6.22 -10.24
N ILE A 100 -2.20 5.93 -9.16
CA ILE A 100 -2.77 5.81 -7.81
C ILE A 100 -3.15 7.19 -7.27
N LYS A 101 -2.28 8.20 -7.42
CA LYS A 101 -2.58 9.59 -7.03
C LYS A 101 -3.82 10.11 -7.75
N ASP A 102 -3.94 9.86 -9.05
CA ASP A 102 -5.12 10.24 -9.83
C ASP A 102 -6.38 9.51 -9.36
N TRP A 103 -6.29 8.20 -9.11
CA TRP A 103 -7.42 7.41 -8.60
C TRP A 103 -7.89 7.88 -7.21
N ILE A 104 -6.97 8.25 -6.32
CA ILE A 104 -7.31 8.77 -4.99
C ILE A 104 -8.00 10.14 -5.10
N ARG A 105 -7.51 11.03 -5.96
CA ARG A 105 -8.01 12.41 -6.10
C ARG A 105 -9.34 12.54 -6.84
N ASN A 106 -9.66 11.59 -7.71
CA ASN A 106 -10.92 11.62 -8.46
C ASN A 106 -12.03 10.96 -7.62
N GLU A 107 -13.10 11.72 -7.32
CA GLU A 107 -14.28 11.26 -6.57
C GLU A 107 -15.17 10.33 -7.41
#